data_AF-A0A6A5UT86-F1
#
_entry.id   AF-A0A6A5UT86-F1
#
_cell.length_a   1.000
_cell.length_b   1.000
_cell.length_c   1.000
_cell.angle_alpha   90.00
_cell.angle_beta   90.00
_cell.angle_gamma   90.00
#
_symmetry.space_group_name_H-M   'P 1'
#
loop_
_entity.id
_entity.type
_entity.pdbx_description
1 polymer ?
#
loop_
_entity_poly.entity_id
_entity_poly.type
_entity_poly.pdbx_seq_one_letter_code
_entity_poly.pdbx_strand_id
1 'polypeptide(L)'
;MSDLFADDIIFDAPAPTVVIPPDDLSTPTVVPGTVFYLTISTPHTDTFEWHGPFTSFTPIIALVSGLVSASPSASTTFAAALKTVQKNGFTQLIIPDATRKAVEFMVLRVECELNAKVKGEVEEGHSVFTVVRTGPMALDIDALTGKVRSGKATGRATTSSIVGSYTARKEARAAAEAAMTSLIENESPRPTPKMSFPANDAGGGLIMAMNTRAKWEVRVFFETNTLRDAAERYDADELHREKGMKANLRYRGI
;
A
#
# COMPACT_ATOMS: atom_id res chain seq x y z
N MET A 1 19.37 39.21 29.95
CA MET A 1 18.55 39.01 28.73
C MET A 1 18.99 37.69 28.11
N SER A 2 18.77 36.62 28.86
CA SER A 2 19.46 35.33 28.70
C SER A 2 18.76 34.35 29.64
N ASP A 3 17.60 33.86 29.20
CA ASP A 3 16.90 32.67 29.72
C ASP A 3 15.58 32.49 28.95
N LEU A 4 15.69 32.13 27.66
CA LEU A 4 14.52 31.84 26.81
C LEU A 4 14.60 30.46 26.14
N PHE A 5 15.50 29.57 26.61
CA PHE A 5 15.71 28.25 26.02
C PHE A 5 15.79 27.10 27.03
N ALA A 6 15.33 27.30 28.27
CA ALA A 6 15.26 26.24 29.28
C ALA A 6 13.84 25.68 29.40
N ASP A 7 13.26 25.23 28.28
CA ASP A 7 12.21 24.21 28.34
C ASP A 7 12.92 22.86 28.20
N ASP A 8 13.17 22.23 29.35
CA ASP A 8 13.68 20.87 29.43
C ASP A 8 12.74 19.94 28.65
N ILE A 9 13.20 19.49 27.47
CA ILE A 9 12.52 18.44 26.72
C ILE A 9 12.66 17.17 27.56
N ILE A 10 11.58 16.78 28.23
CA ILE A 10 11.49 15.54 29.00
C ILE A 10 11.51 14.38 27.99
N PHE A 11 12.64 13.68 27.90
CA PHE A 11 12.84 12.51 27.00
C PHE A 11 12.33 11.18 27.58
N ASP A 12 11.81 11.17 28.82
CA ASP A 12 11.27 9.98 29.49
C ASP A 12 9.75 9.80 29.26
N ALA A 13 9.27 10.04 28.04
CA ALA A 13 7.93 9.57 27.68
C ALA A 13 7.96 8.03 27.66
N PRO A 14 7.13 7.33 28.46
CA PRO A 14 7.06 5.88 28.41
C PRO A 14 6.76 5.44 26.97
N ALA A 15 7.44 4.38 26.52
CA ALA A 15 7.21 3.84 25.18
C ALA A 15 5.69 3.65 24.97
N PRO A 16 5.12 4.15 23.86
CA PRO A 16 3.69 4.08 23.64
C PRO A 16 3.23 2.64 23.80
N THR A 17 2.25 2.42 24.67
CA THR A 17 1.67 1.09 24.85
C THR A 17 1.00 0.70 23.53
N VAL A 18 1.61 -0.25 22.82
CA VAL A 18 1.08 -0.73 21.55
C VAL A 18 -0.20 -1.50 21.84
N VAL A 19 -1.36 -0.94 21.46
CA VAL A 19 -2.66 -1.60 21.58
C VAL A 19 -2.84 -2.49 20.37
N ILE A 20 -2.95 -3.80 20.60
CA ILE A 20 -3.27 -4.77 19.55
C ILE A 20 -4.77 -4.64 19.25
N PRO A 21 -5.17 -4.32 18.00
CA PRO A 21 -6.58 -4.25 17.65
C PRO A 21 -7.23 -5.65 17.70
N PRO A 22 -8.55 -5.76 17.89
CA PRO A 22 -9.24 -7.05 17.88
C PRO A 22 -9.36 -7.62 16.45
N ASP A 23 -9.51 -8.94 16.34
CA ASP A 23 -9.88 -9.60 15.10
C ASP A 23 -11.31 -9.22 14.66
N ASP A 24 -11.54 -9.17 13.35
CA ASP A 24 -12.87 -9.04 12.74
C ASP A 24 -13.05 -10.10 11.65
N LEU A 25 -13.63 -11.23 12.06
CA LEU A 25 -13.92 -12.39 11.20
C LEU A 25 -15.29 -12.26 10.50
N SER A 26 -15.85 -11.05 10.42
CA SER A 26 -17.07 -10.81 9.65
C SER A 26 -16.84 -11.07 8.16
N THR A 27 -17.90 -11.55 7.50
CA THR A 27 -17.90 -11.71 6.04
C THR A 27 -17.96 -10.35 5.35
N PRO A 28 -17.02 -10.04 4.44
CA PRO A 28 -17.12 -8.83 3.64
C PRO A 28 -18.41 -8.83 2.83
N THR A 29 -19.09 -7.68 2.75
CA THR A 29 -20.32 -7.57 1.96
C THR A 29 -19.99 -7.69 0.47
N VAL A 30 -20.49 -8.75 -0.18
CA VAL A 30 -20.26 -8.99 -1.61
C VAL A 30 -21.49 -8.58 -2.39
N VAL A 31 -21.35 -7.55 -3.23
CA VAL A 31 -22.37 -7.11 -4.19
C VAL A 31 -21.84 -7.25 -5.62
N PRO A 32 -22.71 -7.30 -6.64
CA PRO A 32 -22.26 -7.30 -8.03
C PRO A 32 -21.35 -6.10 -8.31
N GLY A 33 -20.15 -6.35 -8.85
CA GLY A 33 -19.14 -5.31 -9.08
C GLY A 33 -18.14 -5.10 -7.93
N THR A 34 -18.23 -5.87 -6.84
CA THR A 34 -17.21 -5.82 -5.78
C THR A 34 -15.86 -6.32 -6.28
N VAL A 35 -14.83 -5.54 -5.96
CA VAL A 35 -13.40 -5.83 -6.10
C VAL A 35 -12.79 -5.88 -4.71
N PHE A 36 -11.89 -6.84 -4.48
CA PHE A 36 -11.26 -7.05 -3.18
C PHE A 36 -9.77 -6.70 -3.22
N TYR A 37 -9.28 -6.15 -2.10
CA TYR A 37 -7.87 -5.95 -1.85
C TYR A 37 -7.51 -6.54 -0.50
N LEU A 38 -6.32 -7.13 -0.41
CA LEU A 38 -5.70 -7.48 0.86
C LEU A 38 -4.66 -6.43 1.18
N THR A 39 -4.85 -5.67 2.27
CA THR A 39 -3.81 -4.81 2.83
C THR A 39 -3.12 -5.52 3.98
N ILE A 40 -1.79 -5.36 4.03
CA ILE A 40 -0.91 -5.95 5.03
C ILE A 40 -0.15 -4.81 5.67
N SER A 41 -0.30 -4.63 6.97
CA SER A 41 0.48 -3.62 7.71
C SER A 41 1.21 -4.25 8.88
N THR A 42 2.45 -3.79 9.10
CA THR A 42 3.29 -4.24 10.20
C THR A 42 3.72 -3.03 11.02
N PRO A 43 2.95 -2.63 12.06
CA PRO A 43 3.22 -1.42 12.83
C PRO A 43 4.64 -1.36 13.41
N HIS A 44 5.21 -2.51 13.78
CA HIS A 44 6.54 -2.60 14.39
C HIS A 44 7.70 -2.35 13.41
N THR A 45 7.52 -2.58 12.10
CA THR A 45 8.49 -2.22 11.05
C THR A 45 8.02 -1.05 10.18
N ASP A 46 6.86 -0.47 10.51
CA ASP A 46 6.18 0.59 9.77
C ASP A 46 6.02 0.30 8.26
N THR A 47 5.68 -0.94 7.92
CA THR A 47 5.43 -1.31 6.51
C THR A 47 3.95 -1.40 6.19
N PHE A 48 3.64 -1.11 4.93
CA PHE A 48 2.32 -1.26 4.35
C PHE A 48 2.49 -1.83 2.95
N GLU A 49 1.79 -2.93 2.70
CA GLU A 49 1.71 -3.61 1.42
C GLU A 49 0.24 -3.85 1.07
N TRP A 50 -0.04 -4.00 -0.21
CA TRP A 50 -1.38 -4.31 -0.67
C TRP A 50 -1.30 -5.26 -1.86
N HIS A 51 -2.34 -6.09 -2.00
CA HIS A 51 -2.50 -7.06 -3.07
C HIS A 51 -3.94 -6.99 -3.58
N GLY A 52 -4.10 -7.13 -4.89
CA GLY A 52 -5.36 -6.96 -5.59
C GLY A 52 -5.12 -6.11 -6.84
N PRO A 53 -6.18 -5.67 -7.54
CA PRO A 53 -7.57 -6.03 -7.29
C PRO A 53 -7.85 -7.51 -7.56
N PHE A 54 -8.66 -8.13 -6.71
CA PHE A 54 -9.19 -9.47 -6.93
C PHE A 54 -10.69 -9.42 -7.18
N THR A 55 -11.18 -10.34 -8.01
CA THR A 55 -12.61 -10.46 -8.36
C THR A 55 -13.33 -11.45 -7.44
N SER A 56 -12.58 -12.18 -6.62
CA SER A 56 -13.07 -13.16 -5.65
C SER A 56 -12.16 -13.22 -4.42
N PHE A 57 -12.63 -13.85 -3.35
CA PHE A 57 -11.88 -13.99 -2.10
C PHE A 57 -10.83 -15.11 -2.15
N THR A 58 -10.90 -16.02 -3.13
CA THR A 58 -10.02 -17.20 -3.22
C THR A 58 -8.53 -16.85 -3.29
N PRO A 59 -8.06 -15.89 -4.11
CA PRO A 59 -6.66 -15.49 -4.15
C PRO A 59 -6.16 -14.92 -2.81
N ILE A 60 -7.03 -14.22 -2.08
CA ILE A 60 -6.71 -13.68 -0.74
C ILE A 60 -6.44 -14.83 0.22
N ILE A 61 -7.29 -15.86 0.24
CA ILE A 61 -7.06 -17.05 1.08
C ILE A 61 -5.72 -17.71 0.76
N ALA A 62 -5.36 -17.82 -0.52
CA ALA A 62 -4.09 -18.41 -0.93
C ALA A 62 -2.88 -17.59 -0.42
N LEU A 63 -2.94 -16.26 -0.57
CA LEU A 63 -1.89 -15.35 -0.07
C LEU A 63 -1.73 -15.46 1.45
N VAL A 64 -2.84 -15.38 2.18
CA VAL A 64 -2.81 -15.45 3.65
C VAL A 64 -2.31 -16.81 4.12
N SER A 65 -2.73 -17.90 3.46
CA SER A 65 -2.24 -19.25 3.77
C SER A 65 -0.72 -19.37 3.55
N GLY A 66 -0.19 -18.73 2.50
CA GLY A 66 1.25 -18.65 2.24
C GLY A 66 2.00 -17.87 3.33
N LEU A 67 1.51 -16.69 3.69
CA LEU A 67 2.09 -15.84 4.75
C LEU A 67 2.13 -16.57 6.10
N VAL A 68 1.06 -17.27 6.43
CA VAL A 68 0.98 -18.04 7.68
C VAL A 68 1.94 -19.23 7.64
N SER A 69 2.03 -19.93 6.50
CA SER A 69 2.93 -21.08 6.38
C SER A 69 4.41 -20.69 6.57
N ALA A 70 4.75 -19.43 6.25
CA ALA A 70 6.08 -18.87 6.49
C ALA A 70 6.33 -18.49 7.97
N SER A 71 5.30 -18.46 8.83
CA SER A 71 5.39 -18.09 10.24
C SER A 71 4.85 -19.19 11.16
N PRO A 72 5.72 -19.98 11.84
CA PRO A 72 5.29 -21.02 12.78
C PRO A 72 4.36 -20.50 13.88
N SER A 73 4.58 -19.24 14.30
CA SER A 73 3.74 -18.47 15.22
C SER A 73 2.30 -18.33 14.74
N ALA A 74 2.17 -17.93 13.47
CA ALA A 74 0.90 -17.64 12.84
C ALA A 74 0.08 -18.90 12.69
N SER A 75 0.74 -20.06 12.54
CA SER A 75 0.08 -21.33 12.25
C SER A 75 -0.99 -21.73 13.28
N THR A 76 -0.80 -21.44 14.58
CA THR A 76 -1.76 -21.87 15.61
C THR A 76 -3.00 -20.97 15.64
N THR A 77 -2.80 -19.65 15.70
CA THR A 77 -3.88 -18.65 15.64
C THR A 77 -4.63 -18.75 14.32
N PHE A 78 -3.90 -18.85 13.22
CA PHE A 78 -4.48 -18.98 11.91
C PHE A 78 -5.16 -20.32 11.70
N ALA A 79 -4.63 -21.47 12.15
CA ALA A 79 -5.34 -22.74 11.98
C ALA A 79 -6.72 -22.74 12.67
N ALA A 80 -6.83 -22.06 13.81
CA ALA A 80 -8.10 -21.83 14.49
C ALA A 80 -9.02 -20.90 13.69
N ALA A 81 -8.49 -19.79 13.15
CA ALA A 81 -9.24 -18.84 12.34
C ALA A 81 -9.56 -19.36 10.93
N LEU A 82 -8.75 -20.26 10.36
CA LEU A 82 -8.75 -20.66 8.95
C LEU A 82 -10.05 -21.35 8.57
N LYS A 83 -10.61 -22.19 9.45
CA LYS A 83 -11.91 -22.82 9.20
C LYS A 83 -13.03 -21.78 9.07
N THR A 84 -12.99 -20.74 9.90
CA THR A 84 -13.94 -19.63 9.86
C THR A 84 -13.69 -18.76 8.64
N VAL A 85 -12.44 -18.41 8.37
CA VAL A 85 -11.98 -17.58 7.25
C VAL A 85 -12.28 -18.23 5.89
N GLN A 86 -12.07 -19.54 5.74
CA GLN A 86 -12.41 -20.27 4.50
C GLN A 86 -13.91 -20.32 4.25
N LYS A 87 -14.72 -20.38 5.33
CA LYS A 87 -16.18 -20.47 5.22
C LYS A 87 -16.83 -19.10 5.00
N ASN A 88 -16.37 -18.09 5.74
CA ASN A 88 -17.04 -16.81 5.89
C ASN A 88 -16.20 -15.63 5.36
N GLY A 89 -14.92 -15.80 5.04
CA GLY A 89 -14.00 -14.69 4.84
C GLY A 89 -13.62 -14.00 6.15
N PHE A 90 -13.00 -12.82 6.05
CA PHE A 90 -12.70 -11.93 7.17
C PHE A 90 -12.56 -10.50 6.65
N THR A 91 -12.74 -9.54 7.55
CA THR A 91 -12.52 -8.12 7.28
C THR A 91 -11.18 -7.68 7.87
N GLN A 92 -10.83 -8.16 9.07
CA GLN A 92 -9.55 -7.92 9.72
C GLN A 92 -9.06 -9.17 10.46
N LEU A 93 -7.78 -9.48 10.32
CA LEU A 93 -7.14 -10.59 11.00
C LEU A 93 -5.77 -10.17 11.52
N ILE A 94 -5.51 -10.45 12.79
CA ILE A 94 -4.27 -10.13 13.47
C ILE A 94 -3.41 -11.38 13.59
N ILE A 95 -2.19 -11.27 13.07
CA ILE A 95 -1.20 -12.34 13.15
C ILE A 95 -0.10 -11.90 14.12
N PRO A 96 -0.01 -12.48 15.32
CA PRO A 96 1.10 -12.21 16.22
C PRO A 96 2.40 -12.81 15.66
N ASP A 97 3.51 -12.09 15.79
CA ASP A 97 4.84 -12.63 15.56
C ASP A 97 5.33 -13.31 16.85
N ALA A 98 5.38 -14.64 16.88
CA ALA A 98 5.84 -15.38 18.06
C ALA A 98 7.37 -15.50 18.15
N THR A 99 8.11 -15.02 17.15
CA THR A 99 9.59 -15.01 17.24
C THR A 99 10.11 -13.79 18.01
N ARG A 100 9.27 -12.78 18.22
CA ARG A 100 9.65 -11.52 18.85
C ARG A 100 8.69 -11.16 20.00
N LYS A 101 9.03 -10.09 20.73
CA LYS A 101 8.31 -9.66 21.95
C LYS A 101 6.81 -9.50 21.66
N ALA A 102 5.95 -9.63 22.68
CA ALA A 102 4.48 -9.60 22.62
C ALA A 102 3.82 -8.36 21.97
N VAL A 103 4.60 -7.44 21.41
CA VAL A 103 4.19 -6.20 20.75
C VAL A 103 4.35 -6.24 19.22
N GLU A 104 4.90 -7.31 18.65
CA GLU A 104 5.08 -7.44 17.21
C GLU A 104 3.94 -8.27 16.58
N PHE A 105 3.19 -7.64 15.68
CA PHE A 105 2.10 -8.26 14.95
C PHE A 105 1.98 -7.68 13.54
N MET A 106 1.25 -8.41 12.71
CA MET A 106 0.81 -8.03 11.37
C MET A 106 -0.71 -7.91 11.37
N VAL A 107 -1.21 -6.87 10.71
CA VAL A 107 -2.65 -6.66 10.48
C VAL A 107 -2.93 -6.95 9.02
N LEU A 108 -3.75 -7.96 8.78
CA LEU A 108 -4.33 -8.26 7.47
C LEU A 108 -5.73 -7.67 7.43
N ARG A 109 -6.04 -6.88 6.40
CA ARG A 109 -7.37 -6.31 6.22
C ARG A 109 -7.84 -6.53 4.79
N VAL A 110 -9.11 -6.88 4.64
CA VAL A 110 -9.75 -6.94 3.34
C VAL A 110 -10.53 -5.66 3.10
N GLU A 111 -10.12 -4.92 2.08
CA GLU A 111 -10.82 -3.73 1.62
C GLU A 111 -11.67 -4.10 0.38
N CYS A 112 -12.90 -3.59 0.34
CA CYS A 112 -13.82 -3.84 -0.76
C CYS A 112 -14.11 -2.52 -1.48
N GLU A 113 -14.01 -2.54 -2.80
CA GLU A 113 -14.40 -1.43 -3.68
C GLU A 113 -15.56 -1.86 -4.58
N LEU A 114 -16.57 -1.02 -4.72
CA LEU A 114 -17.65 -1.25 -5.70
C LEU A 114 -17.30 -0.58 -7.02
N ASN A 115 -16.77 -1.37 -7.96
CA ASN A 115 -16.35 -0.86 -9.26
C ASN A 115 -16.51 -1.93 -10.34
N ALA A 116 -17.72 -2.02 -10.90
CA ALA A 116 -18.06 -3.03 -11.91
C ALA A 116 -17.17 -2.93 -13.17
N LYS A 117 -16.72 -1.72 -13.52
CA LYS A 117 -15.84 -1.49 -14.67
C LYS A 117 -14.46 -2.11 -14.43
N VAL A 118 -13.83 -1.81 -13.30
CA VAL A 118 -12.55 -2.44 -12.89
C VAL A 118 -12.71 -3.94 -12.77
N LYS A 119 -13.80 -4.42 -12.15
CA LYS A 119 -14.06 -5.86 -12.04
C LYS A 119 -14.05 -6.54 -13.40
N GLY A 120 -14.77 -5.98 -14.40
CA GLY A 120 -14.81 -6.52 -15.76
C GLY A 120 -13.43 -6.56 -16.41
N GLU A 121 -12.65 -5.47 -16.34
CA GLU A 121 -11.28 -5.44 -16.86
C GLU A 121 -10.39 -6.52 -16.22
N VAL A 122 -10.47 -6.68 -14.90
CA VAL A 122 -9.66 -7.67 -14.16
C VAL A 122 -10.09 -9.11 -14.51
N GLU A 123 -11.39 -9.37 -14.68
CA GLU A 123 -11.91 -10.68 -15.13
C GLU A 123 -11.47 -11.01 -16.57
N GLU A 124 -11.37 -10.01 -17.44
CA GLU A 124 -10.83 -10.13 -18.80
C GLU A 124 -9.29 -10.18 -18.84
N GLY A 125 -8.63 -10.04 -17.68
CA GLY A 125 -7.18 -10.06 -17.56
C GLY A 125 -6.50 -8.78 -18.07
N HIS A 126 -7.22 -7.68 -18.16
CA HIS A 126 -6.71 -6.35 -18.45
C HIS A 126 -6.08 -5.70 -17.22
N SER A 127 -5.10 -4.85 -17.49
CA SER A 127 -4.35 -4.08 -16.50
C SER A 127 -5.19 -2.90 -16.00
N VAL A 128 -5.10 -2.60 -14.71
CA VAL A 128 -5.76 -1.42 -14.13
C VAL A 128 -4.76 -0.56 -13.35
N PHE A 129 -5.19 0.66 -13.04
CA PHE A 129 -4.44 1.59 -12.22
C PHE A 129 -4.98 1.56 -10.79
N THR A 130 -4.12 1.36 -9.80
CA THR A 130 -4.52 1.38 -8.38
C THR A 130 -3.87 2.57 -7.69
N VAL A 131 -4.69 3.38 -7.03
CA VAL A 131 -4.24 4.59 -6.33
C VAL A 131 -4.17 4.28 -4.84
N VAL A 132 -3.01 4.52 -4.25
CA VAL A 132 -2.74 4.33 -2.82
C VAL A 132 -2.27 5.64 -2.24
N ARG A 133 -2.82 6.02 -1.09
CA ARG A 133 -2.41 7.20 -0.36
C ARG A 133 -1.73 6.80 0.94
N THR A 134 -0.75 7.58 1.36
CA THR A 134 -0.03 7.41 2.63
C THR A 134 0.24 8.79 3.22
N GLY A 135 -0.14 8.99 4.47
CA GLY A 135 0.25 10.15 5.27
C GLY A 135 -0.87 10.69 6.16
N PRO A 136 -0.52 11.56 7.13
CA PRO A 136 0.80 12.12 7.37
C PRO A 136 1.80 11.10 7.90
N MET A 137 3.00 11.05 7.31
CA MET A 137 4.14 10.31 7.87
C MET A 137 5.06 11.30 8.60
N ALA A 138 5.32 11.07 9.89
CA ALA A 138 6.18 11.91 10.70
C ALA A 138 7.63 11.82 10.20
N LEU A 139 8.28 12.96 10.00
CA LEU A 139 9.68 13.00 9.58
C LEU A 139 10.60 12.91 10.80
N ASP A 140 11.64 12.09 10.69
CA ASP A 140 12.76 12.10 11.65
C ASP A 140 13.60 13.38 11.39
N ILE A 141 13.46 14.34 12.30
CA ILE A 141 14.25 15.57 12.29
C ILE A 141 15.42 15.34 13.25
N ASP A 142 16.63 15.39 12.70
CA ASP A 142 17.84 15.33 13.50
C ASP A 142 17.94 16.60 14.35
N ALA A 143 17.76 16.46 15.67
CA ALA A 143 17.72 17.57 16.62
C ALA A 143 19.02 18.41 16.64
N LEU A 144 20.16 17.81 16.29
CA LEU A 144 21.47 18.49 16.27
C LEU A 144 21.69 19.31 15.00
N THR A 145 21.17 18.85 13.86
CA THR A 145 21.43 19.48 12.56
C THR A 145 20.24 20.21 11.97
N GLY A 146 19.03 20.00 12.51
CA GLY A 146 17.78 20.50 11.94
C GLY A 146 17.46 19.93 10.56
N LYS A 147 18.21 18.91 10.11
CA LYS A 147 18.05 18.31 8.78
C LYS A 147 17.02 17.20 8.84
N VAL A 148 16.07 17.26 7.89
CA VAL A 148 15.06 16.22 7.66
C VAL A 148 15.75 14.99 7.06
N ARG A 149 15.65 13.84 7.74
CA ARG A 149 16.07 12.55 7.18
C ARG A 149 14.88 11.89 6.48
N SER A 150 14.64 12.26 5.22
CA SER A 150 13.46 11.82 4.45
C SER A 150 13.32 10.30 4.28
N GLY A 151 14.40 9.53 4.49
CA GLY A 151 14.41 8.07 4.43
C GLY A 151 13.85 7.36 5.68
N LYS A 152 13.54 8.10 6.76
CA LYS A 152 13.05 7.54 8.03
C LYS A 152 11.68 8.09 8.44
N ALA A 153 10.83 8.44 7.46
CA ALA A 153 9.48 8.87 7.78
C ALA A 153 8.70 7.70 8.40
N THR A 154 8.00 7.95 9.51
CA THR A 154 7.24 6.93 10.27
C THR A 154 5.73 7.15 10.17
N GLY A 155 4.94 6.09 10.32
CA GLY A 155 3.48 6.11 10.26
C GLY A 155 2.91 5.59 8.94
N ARG A 156 3.72 4.99 8.07
CA ARG A 156 3.25 4.36 6.83
C ARG A 156 2.26 3.22 7.10
N ALA A 157 2.53 2.36 8.08
CA ALA A 157 1.66 1.22 8.40
C ALA A 157 0.25 1.68 8.82
N THR A 158 0.14 2.82 9.50
CA THR A 158 -1.11 3.30 10.09
C THR A 158 -1.86 4.32 9.24
N THR A 159 -1.18 4.98 8.30
CA THR A 159 -1.76 6.07 7.49
C THR A 159 -1.93 5.73 6.01
N SER A 160 -1.57 4.51 5.62
CA SER A 160 -1.77 4.05 4.25
C SER A 160 -3.18 3.50 4.04
N SER A 161 -3.76 3.78 2.87
CA SER A 161 -5.05 3.24 2.44
C SER A 161 -5.16 3.23 0.92
N ILE A 162 -5.97 2.32 0.39
CA ILE A 162 -6.32 2.29 -1.03
C ILE A 162 -7.36 3.38 -1.27
N VAL A 163 -7.14 4.21 -2.28
CA VAL A 163 -8.10 5.23 -2.74
C VAL A 163 -9.11 4.60 -3.71
N GLY A 164 -8.62 3.71 -4.57
CA GLY A 164 -9.43 2.92 -5.47
C GLY A 164 -8.65 2.51 -6.72
N SER A 165 -9.29 1.74 -7.60
CA SER A 165 -8.76 1.36 -8.90
C SER A 165 -9.54 1.99 -10.06
N TYR A 166 -8.85 2.13 -11.19
CA TYR A 166 -9.32 2.86 -12.36
C TYR A 166 -8.84 2.17 -13.62
N THR A 167 -9.69 2.15 -14.65
CA THR A 167 -9.33 1.53 -15.93
C THR A 167 -8.58 2.52 -16.85
N ALA A 168 -8.69 3.82 -16.57
CA ALA A 168 -8.06 4.88 -17.36
C ALA A 168 -7.06 5.68 -16.54
N ARG A 169 -5.89 5.94 -17.13
CA ARG A 169 -4.81 6.75 -16.52
C ARG A 169 -5.28 8.13 -16.08
N LYS A 170 -6.11 8.78 -16.90
CA LYS A 170 -6.64 10.13 -16.62
C LYS A 170 -7.50 10.14 -15.36
N GLU A 171 -8.33 9.11 -15.18
CA GLU A 171 -9.18 8.95 -13.99
C GLU A 171 -8.32 8.68 -12.75
N ALA A 172 -7.35 7.75 -12.85
CA ALA A 172 -6.42 7.44 -11.76
C ALA A 172 -5.61 8.68 -11.31
N ARG A 173 -5.13 9.47 -12.27
CA ARG A 173 -4.41 10.71 -11.98
C ARG A 173 -5.30 11.75 -11.29
N ALA A 174 -6.51 11.97 -11.80
CA ALA A 174 -7.45 12.90 -11.18
C ALA A 174 -7.79 12.47 -9.73
N ALA A 175 -8.01 11.18 -9.51
CA ALA A 175 -8.23 10.63 -8.18
C ALA A 175 -7.01 10.81 -7.27
N ALA A 176 -5.78 10.60 -7.79
CA ALA A 176 -4.56 10.82 -7.02
C ALA A 176 -4.38 12.30 -6.62
N GLU A 177 -4.68 13.24 -7.52
CA GLU A 177 -4.64 14.67 -7.25
C GLU A 177 -5.69 15.10 -6.20
N ALA A 178 -6.90 14.55 -6.29
CA ALA A 178 -7.96 14.76 -5.30
C ALA A 178 -7.58 14.17 -3.92
N ALA A 179 -7.03 12.95 -3.90
CA ALA A 179 -6.57 12.31 -2.67
C ALA A 179 -5.44 13.09 -2.01
N MET A 180 -4.47 13.59 -2.79
CA MET A 180 -3.40 14.43 -2.26
C MET A 180 -3.96 15.75 -1.70
N THR A 181 -4.90 16.36 -2.42
CA THR A 181 -5.55 17.61 -1.99
C THR A 181 -6.24 17.44 -0.64
N SER A 182 -7.03 16.38 -0.49
CA SER A 182 -7.71 16.04 0.77
C SER A 182 -6.74 15.73 1.90
N LEU A 183 -5.63 15.02 1.62
CA LEU A 183 -4.62 14.67 2.63
C LEU A 183 -3.95 15.88 3.28
N ILE A 184 -3.82 16.98 2.54
CA ILE A 184 -3.07 18.17 2.98
C ILE A 184 -3.97 19.38 3.24
N GLU A 185 -5.30 19.22 3.16
CA GLU A 185 -6.27 20.32 3.23
C GLU A 185 -6.19 21.06 4.56
N ASN A 186 -6.00 20.33 5.65
CA ASN A 186 -5.98 20.86 7.02
C ASN A 186 -4.57 21.22 7.53
N GLU A 187 -3.55 21.17 6.67
CA GLU A 187 -2.17 21.42 7.04
C GLU A 187 -1.84 22.92 7.01
N SER A 188 -1.12 23.40 8.03
CA SER A 188 -0.70 24.80 8.13
C SER A 188 0.80 24.90 8.48
N PRO A 189 1.64 25.51 7.61
CA PRO A 189 1.31 25.95 6.26
C PRO A 189 1.03 24.76 5.33
N ARG A 190 0.10 24.96 4.39
CA ARG A 190 -0.26 23.92 3.41
C ARG A 190 0.93 23.61 2.51
N PRO A 191 1.42 22.35 2.46
CA PRO A 191 2.55 21.99 1.62
C PRO A 191 2.18 22.02 0.13
N THR A 192 3.15 22.37 -0.73
CA THR A 192 2.94 22.33 -2.18
C THR A 192 3.19 20.91 -2.71
N PRO A 193 2.20 20.26 -3.36
CA PRO A 193 2.39 18.94 -3.93
C PRO A 193 3.31 19.00 -5.16
N LYS A 194 4.20 18.02 -5.28
CA LYS A 194 5.06 17.76 -6.44
C LYS A 194 4.65 16.46 -7.09
N MET A 195 4.50 16.48 -8.41
CA MET A 195 4.06 15.34 -9.20
C MET A 195 5.21 14.79 -10.03
N SER A 196 5.32 13.46 -10.10
CA SER A 196 6.25 12.73 -10.95
C SER A 196 5.48 11.64 -11.67
N PHE A 197 5.26 11.83 -12.97
CA PHE A 197 4.64 10.85 -13.84
C PHE A 197 5.57 10.60 -15.04
N PRO A 198 5.80 9.34 -15.43
CA PRO A 198 6.57 9.01 -16.62
C PRO A 198 5.89 9.56 -17.88
N ALA A 199 6.72 9.99 -18.83
CA ALA A 199 6.27 10.36 -20.17
C ALA A 199 5.76 9.11 -20.93
N ASN A 200 4.87 9.33 -21.89
CA ASN A 200 4.40 8.31 -22.86
C ASN A 200 3.63 7.12 -22.27
N ASP A 201 2.74 7.36 -21.31
CA ASP A 201 1.80 6.35 -20.79
C ASP A 201 2.42 5.07 -20.20
N ALA A 202 3.75 5.05 -20.01
CA ALA A 202 4.47 3.94 -19.43
C ALA A 202 4.38 3.94 -17.89
N GLY A 203 3.27 3.45 -17.36
CA GLY A 203 3.15 3.00 -15.97
C GLY A 203 2.58 4.00 -14.96
N GLY A 204 2.89 3.73 -13.70
CA GLY A 204 2.38 4.44 -12.52
C GLY A 204 2.88 5.88 -12.34
N GLY A 205 2.68 6.46 -11.16
CA GLY A 205 3.11 7.82 -10.83
C GLY A 205 3.12 8.10 -9.33
N LEU A 206 3.69 9.24 -8.95
CA LEU A 206 3.81 9.67 -7.56
C LEU A 206 3.45 11.15 -7.44
N ILE A 207 2.57 11.47 -6.50
CA ILE A 207 2.37 12.82 -5.98
C ILE A 207 2.92 12.82 -4.55
N MET A 208 3.74 13.80 -4.22
CA MET A 208 4.33 13.93 -2.90
C MET A 208 4.19 15.36 -2.40
N ALA A 209 3.80 15.52 -1.14
CA ALA A 209 3.82 16.79 -0.44
C ALA A 209 4.63 16.64 0.85
N MET A 210 5.26 17.72 1.31
CA MET A 210 6.11 17.69 2.51
C MET A 210 6.15 19.06 3.16
N ASN A 211 6.15 19.09 4.48
CA ASN A 211 6.52 20.24 5.29
C ASN A 211 7.66 19.85 6.26
N THR A 212 7.96 20.68 7.25
CA THR A 212 9.04 20.39 8.22
C THR A 212 8.73 19.21 9.14
N ARG A 213 7.45 18.86 9.34
CA ARG A 213 7.00 17.87 10.33
C ARG A 213 6.64 16.53 9.70
N ALA A 214 6.09 16.55 8.49
CA ALA A 214 5.50 15.38 7.88
C ALA A 214 5.63 15.35 6.35
N LYS A 215 5.38 14.15 5.82
CA LYS A 215 5.37 13.83 4.41
C LYS A 215 4.09 13.08 4.05
N TRP A 216 3.56 13.38 2.86
CA TRP A 216 2.42 12.70 2.26
C TRP A 216 2.83 12.16 0.89
N GLU A 217 2.37 10.96 0.57
CA GLU A 217 2.55 10.31 -0.72
C GLU A 217 1.20 9.84 -1.26
N VAL A 218 0.97 10.04 -2.55
CA VAL A 218 -0.08 9.35 -3.29
C VAL A 218 0.58 8.69 -4.49
N ARG A 219 0.50 7.36 -4.55
CA ARG A 219 1.10 6.53 -5.58
C ARG A 219 0.00 6.01 -6.49
N VAL A 220 0.23 6.11 -7.78
CA VAL A 220 -0.53 5.41 -8.81
C VAL A 220 0.31 4.23 -9.24
N PHE A 221 -0.18 3.02 -9.02
CA PHE A 221 0.42 1.81 -9.55
C PHE A 221 -0.29 1.44 -10.84
N PHE A 222 0.48 0.99 -11.83
CA PHE A 222 -0.09 0.35 -13.02
C PHE A 222 0.18 -1.13 -12.87
N GLU A 223 -0.88 -1.88 -12.59
CA GLU A 223 -0.79 -3.30 -12.41
C GLU A 223 -0.87 -3.97 -13.75
N THR A 224 0.28 -4.37 -14.27
CA THR A 224 0.29 -5.24 -15.42
C THR A 224 0.06 -6.66 -14.98
N ASN A 225 -0.83 -7.36 -15.68
CA ASN A 225 -0.82 -8.81 -15.65
C ASN A 225 0.54 -9.25 -16.17
N THR A 226 1.49 -9.52 -15.26
CA THR A 226 2.91 -9.72 -15.57
C THR A 226 3.14 -10.81 -16.61
N LEU A 227 2.22 -11.79 -16.69
CA LEU A 227 2.22 -12.84 -17.70
C LEU A 227 1.82 -12.35 -19.09
N ARG A 228 0.81 -11.48 -19.16
CA ARG A 228 0.37 -10.87 -20.43
C ARG A 228 1.38 -9.85 -20.93
N ASP A 229 1.92 -9.03 -20.03
CA ASP A 229 3.01 -8.10 -20.35
C ASP A 229 4.26 -8.82 -20.87
N ALA A 230 4.59 -9.98 -20.28
CA ALA A 230 5.68 -10.81 -20.77
C ALA A 230 5.38 -11.40 -22.15
N ALA A 231 4.13 -11.82 -22.40
CA ALA A 231 3.69 -12.32 -23.71
C ALA A 231 3.68 -11.21 -24.78
N GLU A 232 3.10 -10.05 -24.50
CA GLU A 232 3.06 -8.91 -25.43
C GLU A 232 4.46 -8.35 -25.73
N ARG A 233 5.39 -8.40 -24.76
CA ARG A 233 6.81 -8.08 -25.01
C ARG A 233 7.49 -9.12 -25.89
N TYR A 234 7.20 -10.40 -25.67
CA TYR A 234 7.72 -11.47 -26.51
C TYR A 234 7.23 -11.35 -27.95
N ASP A 235 5.93 -11.12 -28.14
CA ASP A 235 5.31 -10.92 -29.46
C ASP A 235 5.84 -9.65 -30.15
N ALA A 236 6.04 -8.56 -29.39
CA ALA A 236 6.66 -7.35 -29.92
C ALA A 236 8.13 -7.57 -30.30
N ASP A 237 8.90 -8.29 -29.50
CA ASP A 237 10.29 -8.64 -29.80
C ASP A 237 10.40 -9.56 -31.03
N GLU A 238 9.45 -10.50 -31.20
CA GLU A 238 9.35 -11.35 -32.38
C GLU A 238 9.05 -10.52 -33.64
N LEU A 239 8.08 -9.59 -33.56
CA LEU A 239 7.74 -8.66 -34.64
C LEU A 239 8.92 -7.71 -34.98
N HIS A 240 9.69 -7.29 -33.98
CA HIS A 240 10.88 -6.45 -34.17
C HIS A 240 12.02 -7.21 -34.81
N ARG A 241 12.19 -8.50 -34.46
CA ARG A 241 13.16 -9.41 -35.09
C ARG A 241 12.83 -9.63 -36.58
N GLU A 242 11.56 -9.82 -36.91
CA GLU A 242 11.10 -9.95 -38.30
C GLU A 242 11.34 -8.67 -39.12
N LYS A 243 11.24 -7.50 -38.50
CA LYS A 243 11.47 -6.20 -39.13
C LYS A 243 12.93 -5.74 -39.15
N GLY A 244 13.87 -6.58 -38.68
CA GLY A 244 15.30 -6.23 -38.63
C GLY A 244 15.62 -5.07 -37.69
N MET A 245 14.72 -4.72 -36.77
CA MET A 245 14.94 -3.67 -35.78
C MET A 245 15.73 -4.22 -34.60
N LYS A 246 16.79 -3.52 -34.19
CA LYS A 246 17.59 -3.91 -33.01
C LYS A 246 16.72 -3.85 -31.75
N ALA A 247 16.53 -4.98 -31.09
CA ALA A 247 15.84 -5.06 -29.80
C ALA A 247 16.56 -4.20 -28.75
N ASN A 248 15.85 -3.24 -28.18
CA ASN A 248 16.34 -2.45 -27.05
C ASN A 248 16.00 -3.18 -25.75
N LEU A 249 16.78 -4.22 -25.41
CA LEU A 249 16.68 -4.84 -24.09
C LEU A 249 17.12 -3.82 -23.02
N ARG A 250 16.16 -3.19 -22.35
CA ARG A 250 16.41 -2.51 -21.07
C ARG A 250 16.15 -3.49 -19.94
N TYR A 251 17.19 -4.21 -19.55
CA TYR A 251 17.19 -5.02 -18.33
C TYR A 251 17.02 -4.07 -17.12
N ARG A 252 15.86 -4.08 -16.46
CA ARG A 252 15.72 -3.54 -15.11
C ARG A 252 15.96 -4.69 -14.14
N GLY A 253 17.05 -4.61 -13.40
CA GLY A 253 17.38 -5.55 -12.33
C GLY A 253 16.26 -5.62 -11.29
N ILE A 254 16.01 -6.85 -10.84
CA ILE A 254 15.13 -7.25 -9.75
C ILE A 254 15.60 -6.60 -8.44
#